data_AF-A0A3M7T6F2-F1
#
_entry.id   AF-A0A3M7T6F2-F1
#
_cell.length_a   1.000
_cell.length_b   1.000
_cell.length_c   1.000
_cell.angle_alpha   90.00
_cell.angle_beta   90.00
_cell.angle_gamma   90.00
#
_symmetry.space_group_name_H-M   'P 1'
#
loop_
_entity.id
_entity.type
_entity.pdbx_description
1 polymer ?
#
loop_
_entity_poly.entity_id
_entity_poly.type
_entity_poly.pdbx_seq_one_letter_code
_entity_poly.pdbx_strand_id
1 'polypeptide(L)'
;MKNTGSVKTLISQNIWRKLGCKELKKTKGSFTTANGQPLNVIESYTASLRIGTNEVKLDVFVAVDLQHDCLIGLDYMGKVQGTRDKLKEI
;
A
#
# COMPACT_ATOMS: atom_id res chain seq x y z
N MET A 1 1.51 -1.71 -13.57
CA MET A 1 0.06 -2.00 -13.45
C MET A 1 -0.54 -1.04 -12.44
N LYS A 2 -1.42 -0.10 -12.86
CA LYS A 2 -2.04 0.92 -12.01
C LYS A 2 -3.39 0.38 -11.53
N ASN A 3 -3.47 -0.10 -10.30
CA ASN A 3 -4.68 -0.75 -9.79
C ASN A 3 -5.55 0.29 -9.06
N THR A 4 -6.48 0.93 -9.76
CA THR A 4 -7.43 1.90 -9.16
C THR A 4 -8.54 1.23 -8.33
N GLY A 5 -8.57 -0.11 -8.26
CA GLY A 5 -9.60 -0.87 -7.53
C GLY A 5 -9.30 -1.11 -6.04
N SER A 6 -8.12 -0.74 -5.55
CA SER A 6 -7.75 -0.93 -4.14
C SER A 6 -7.90 0.37 -3.34
N VAL A 7 -8.58 0.33 -2.19
CA VAL A 7 -8.69 1.50 -1.30
C VAL A 7 -7.38 1.77 -0.57
N LYS A 8 -6.67 0.69 -0.21
CA LYS A 8 -5.42 0.72 0.55
C LYS A 8 -4.23 0.30 -0.28
N THR A 9 -3.07 0.88 -0.01
CA THR A 9 -1.81 0.48 -0.63
C THR A 9 -1.26 -0.79 0.04
N LEU A 10 -0.93 -1.79 -0.79
CA LEU A 10 -0.49 -3.12 -0.37
C LEU A 10 0.85 -3.47 -1.02
N ILE A 11 1.69 -4.20 -0.30
CA ILE A 11 2.88 -4.86 -0.84
C ILE A 11 2.85 -6.35 -0.55
N SER A 12 3.48 -7.13 -1.41
CA SER A 12 3.64 -8.55 -1.17
C SER A 12 4.66 -8.79 -0.05
N GLN A 13 4.49 -9.92 0.63
CA GLN A 13 5.47 -10.44 1.58
C GLN A 13 6.88 -10.58 0.97
N ASN A 14 6.97 -10.80 -0.35
CA ASN A 14 8.25 -10.90 -1.04
C ASN A 14 8.99 -9.55 -1.05
N ILE A 15 8.28 -8.45 -1.39
CA ILE A 15 8.84 -7.11 -1.32
C ILE A 15 9.23 -6.76 0.12
N TRP A 16 8.39 -7.07 1.09
CA TRP A 16 8.70 -6.87 2.51
C TRP A 16 10.04 -7.51 2.92
N ARG A 17 10.27 -8.77 2.53
CA ARG A 17 11.52 -9.48 2.80
C ARG A 17 12.72 -8.83 2.11
N LYS A 18 12.56 -8.39 0.86
CA LYS A 18 13.64 -7.72 0.09
C LYS A 18 14.04 -6.37 0.68
N LEU A 19 13.13 -5.69 1.39
CA LEU A 19 13.42 -4.43 2.09
C LEU A 19 14.24 -4.64 3.39
N GLY A 20 14.61 -5.88 3.73
CA GLY A 20 15.39 -6.19 4.93
C GLY A 20 14.57 -6.11 6.22
N CYS A 21 13.25 -6.03 6.12
CA CYS A 21 12.36 -6.03 7.27
C CYS A 21 12.28 -7.43 7.89
N LYS A 22 12.50 -7.53 9.21
CA LYS A 22 12.53 -8.80 9.98
C LYS A 22 11.18 -9.53 10.03
N GLU A 23 11.22 -10.73 10.61
CA GLU A 23 10.14 -11.72 10.69
C GLU A 23 8.74 -11.15 10.92
N LEU A 24 7.83 -11.68 10.14
CA LEU A 24 6.43 -11.35 10.12
C LEU A 24 5.77 -11.95 11.36
N LYS A 25 5.11 -11.09 12.16
CA LYS A 25 4.26 -11.56 13.27
C LYS A 25 3.02 -12.28 12.71
N LYS A 26 2.30 -13.03 13.54
CA LYS A 26 1.04 -13.70 13.13
C LYS A 26 0.10 -12.75 12.39
N THR A 27 -0.68 -13.30 11.45
CA THR A 27 -1.70 -12.60 10.67
C THR A 27 -2.56 -11.70 11.57
N LYS A 28 -2.52 -10.39 11.35
CA LYS A 28 -3.24 -9.39 12.16
C LYS A 28 -4.68 -9.18 11.69
N GLY A 29 -5.01 -9.60 10.46
CA GLY A 29 -6.38 -9.50 9.94
C GLY A 29 -6.48 -9.89 8.45
N SER A 30 -7.61 -9.58 7.84
CA SER A 30 -7.85 -9.76 6.41
C SER A 30 -8.55 -8.55 5.81
N PHE A 31 -8.32 -8.33 4.52
CA PHE A 31 -9.13 -7.44 3.69
C PHE A 31 -10.01 -8.24 2.75
N THR A 32 -11.17 -7.70 2.42
CA THR A 32 -12.00 -8.24 1.35
C THR A 32 -11.61 -7.59 0.04
N THR A 33 -11.21 -8.41 -0.93
CA THR A 33 -10.90 -7.95 -2.29
C THR A 33 -12.19 -7.63 -3.06
N ALA A 34 -12.07 -6.95 -4.21
CA ALA A 34 -13.24 -6.53 -4.99
C ALA A 34 -14.11 -7.70 -5.50
N ASN A 35 -13.53 -8.91 -5.65
CA ASN A 35 -14.28 -10.12 -6.03
C ASN A 35 -14.86 -10.87 -4.81
N GLY A 36 -14.79 -10.29 -3.61
CA GLY A 36 -15.29 -10.87 -2.36
C GLY A 36 -14.32 -11.84 -1.67
N GLN A 37 -13.16 -12.14 -2.25
CA GLN A 37 -12.20 -13.06 -1.64
C GLN A 37 -11.41 -12.38 -0.51
N PRO A 38 -11.14 -13.09 0.60
CA PRO A 38 -10.29 -12.57 1.65
C PRO A 38 -8.82 -12.53 1.19
N LEU A 39 -8.13 -11.46 1.57
CA LEU A 39 -6.70 -11.27 1.41
C LEU A 39 -6.08 -11.14 2.80
N ASN A 40 -5.22 -12.09 3.16
CA ASN A 40 -4.60 -12.14 4.47
C ASN A 40 -3.54 -11.05 4.62
N VAL A 41 -3.64 -10.26 5.69
CA VAL A 41 -2.73 -9.16 6.00
C VAL A 41 -1.98 -9.46 7.28
N ILE A 42 -0.66 -9.38 7.18
CA ILE A 42 0.23 -9.72 8.27
C ILE A 42 0.51 -8.50 9.14
N GLU A 43 0.80 -7.38 8.51
CA GLU A 43 1.23 -6.17 9.19
C GLU A 43 0.95 -4.92 8.36
N SER A 44 1.00 -3.77 9.01
CA SER A 44 1.02 -2.46 8.37
C SER A 44 2.19 -1.65 8.91
N TYR A 45 2.75 -0.78 8.05
CA TYR A 45 3.82 0.11 8.41
C TYR A 45 3.68 1.45 7.67
N THR A 46 3.95 2.56 8.35
CA THR A 46 3.95 3.89 7.73
C THR A 46 5.24 4.09 6.93
N ALA A 47 5.15 4.08 5.61
CA ALA A 47 6.29 4.24 4.71
C ALA A 47 6.19 5.54 3.88
N SER A 48 7.34 6.13 3.54
CA SER A 48 7.43 7.07 2.43
C SER A 48 7.44 6.31 1.12
N LEU A 49 6.38 6.47 0.32
CA LEU A 49 6.31 5.93 -1.04
C LEU A 49 6.56 7.04 -2.05
N ARG A 50 7.57 6.85 -2.90
CA ARG A 50 7.91 7.76 -3.99
C ARG A 50 7.55 7.17 -5.35
N ILE A 51 6.75 7.90 -6.12
CA ILE A 51 6.44 7.58 -7.53
C ILE A 51 6.72 8.82 -8.37
N GLY A 52 7.76 8.74 -9.21
CA GLY A 52 8.29 9.89 -9.93
C GLY A 52 8.79 10.98 -8.98
N THR A 53 8.23 12.19 -9.12
CA THR A 53 8.53 13.35 -8.28
C THR A 53 7.63 13.48 -7.05
N ASN A 54 6.61 12.62 -6.90
CA ASN A 54 5.68 12.69 -5.79
C ASN A 54 6.13 11.70 -4.70
N GLU A 55 6.42 12.22 -3.51
CA GLU A 55 6.70 11.43 -2.31
C GLU A 55 5.61 11.65 -1.28
N VAL A 56 5.07 10.55 -0.75
CA VAL A 56 3.94 10.57 0.19
C VAL A 56 4.21 9.59 1.31
N LYS A 57 3.99 10.01 2.56
CA LYS A 57 3.94 9.10 3.71
C LYS A 57 2.55 8.48 3.84
N LEU A 58 2.45 7.16 3.82
CA LEU A 58 1.20 6.44 4.04
C LEU A 58 1.40 5.08 4.71
N ASP A 59 0.33 4.55 5.27
CA ASP A 59 0.31 3.20 5.79
C ASP A 59 0.24 2.21 4.64
N VAL A 60 1.24 1.34 4.57
CA VAL A 60 1.36 0.27 3.60
C VAL A 60 1.12 -1.05 4.31
N PHE A 61 0.25 -1.88 3.75
CA PHE A 61 -0.12 -3.17 4.31
C PHE A 61 0.64 -4.31 3.63
N VAL A 62 1.12 -5.28 4.41
CA VAL A 62 1.82 -6.45 3.90
C VAL A 62 0.86 -7.61 3.81
N ALA A 63 0.62 -8.10 2.59
CA ALA A 63 -0.26 -9.24 2.33
C ALA A 63 0.54 -10.50 1.98
N VAL A 64 0.13 -11.65 2.53
CA VAL A 64 0.77 -12.96 2.30
C VAL A 64 0.56 -13.40 0.85
N ASP A 65 -0.70 -13.35 0.41
CA ASP A 65 -1.18 -14.00 -0.81
C ASP A 65 -1.32 -13.02 -1.97
N LEU A 66 -0.57 -11.92 -1.93
CA LEU A 66 -0.62 -10.91 -2.99
C LEU A 66 0.15 -11.39 -4.22
N GLN A 67 -0.57 -11.64 -5.31
CA GLN A 67 0.02 -12.07 -6.58
C GLN A 67 0.94 -11.01 -7.21
N HIS A 68 0.69 -9.74 -6.94
CA HIS A 68 1.51 -8.63 -7.42
C HIS A 68 2.50 -8.18 -6.35
N ASP A 69 3.65 -7.65 -6.76
CA ASP A 69 4.64 -7.11 -5.82
C ASP A 69 4.09 -5.92 -5.01
N CYS A 70 3.31 -5.06 -5.64
CA CYS A 70 2.71 -3.89 -5.02
C CYS A 70 1.40 -3.50 -5.71
N LEU A 71 0.39 -3.13 -4.91
CA LEU A 71 -0.83 -2.48 -5.36
C LEU A 71 -0.92 -1.08 -4.75
N ILE A 72 -1.04 -0.07 -5.60
CA ILE A 72 -1.19 1.32 -5.16
C ILE A 72 -2.66 1.63 -4.97
N GLY A 73 -3.04 1.95 -3.74
CA GLY A 73 -4.41 2.26 -3.41
C GLY A 73 -4.81 3.70 -3.68
N LEU A 74 -6.11 3.98 -3.54
CA LEU A 74 -6.67 5.32 -3.58
C LEU A 74 -6.13 6.22 -2.46
N ASP A 75 -5.69 5.64 -1.34
CA ASP A 75 -5.03 6.36 -0.24
C ASP A 75 -3.76 7.09 -0.68
N TYR A 76 -2.95 6.52 -1.57
CA TYR A 76 -1.82 7.21 -2.18
C TYR A 76 -2.29 8.34 -3.11
N MET A 77 -3.25 8.04 -4.00
CA MET A 77 -3.73 9.00 -4.99
C MET A 77 -4.39 10.23 -4.34
N GLY A 78 -5.20 10.02 -3.30
CA GLY A 78 -5.82 11.10 -2.53
C GLY A 78 -4.79 12.01 -1.86
N LYS A 79 -3.70 11.44 -1.34
CA LYS A 79 -2.60 12.23 -0.75
C LYS A 79 -1.82 13.01 -1.79
N VAL A 80 -1.50 12.42 -2.95
CA VAL A 80 -0.84 13.14 -4.06
C VAL A 80 -1.69 14.30 -4.53
N GLN A 81 -3.00 14.09 -4.70
CA GLN A 81 -3.93 15.14 -5.12
C GLN A 81 -4.01 16.26 -4.06
N GLY A 82 -4.19 15.90 -2.79
CA GLY A 82 -4.21 16.89 -1.70
C GLY A 82 -2.92 17.70 -1.58
N THR A 83 -1.74 17.10 -1.83
CA THR A 83 -0.48 17.85 -1.88
C THR A 83 -0.43 18.82 -3.07
N ARG A 84 -0.95 18.42 -4.24
CA ARG A 84 -0.99 19.28 -5.43
C ARG A 84 -1.96 20.45 -5.28
N ASP A 85 -3.12 20.22 -4.67
CA ASP A 85 -4.12 21.27 -4.50
C ASP A 85 -3.61 22.34 -3.52
N LYS A 86 -2.97 21.94 -2.42
CA LYS A 86 -2.29 22.88 -1.50
C LYS A 86 -1.21 23.72 -2.17
N LEU A 87 -0.51 23.18 -3.17
CA LEU A 87 0.52 23.92 -3.91
C LEU A 87 -0.06 24.93 -4.91
N LYS A 88 -1.34 24.78 -5.30
CA LYS A 88 -2.03 25.73 -6.19
C LYS A 88 -2.72 26.86 -5.43
N GLU A 89 -2.89 26.72 -4.12
CA GLU A 89 -3.49 27.74 -3.24
C GLU A 89 -2.48 28.78 -2.72
N ILE A 90 -1.21 28.67 -3.12
CA ILE A 90 -0.09 29.56 -2.75
C ILE A 90 0.34 30.39 -3.96
#